data_AF-A0A4Y3R4V9-F1
#
_entry.id   AF-A0A4Y3R4V9-F1
#
_cell.length_a   1.000
_cell.length_b   1.000
_cell.length_c   1.000
_cell.angle_alpha   90.00
_cell.angle_beta   90.00
_cell.angle_gamma   90.00
#
_symmetry.space_group_name_H-M   'P 1'
#
loop_
_entity.id
_entity.type
_entity.pdbx_description
1 polymer ?
#
loop_
_entity_poly.entity_id
_entity_poly.type
_entity_poly.pdbx_seq_one_letter_code
_entity_poly.pdbx_strand_id
1 'polypeptide(L)'
;MAVEVGLKALRASRDRLQEAARREETRGHRSVSCLLLFYAVECALKECALRRRGKRDTGQLDRTHDLRSLAKELMVPGHLSVRLRNLGSCRLRHGSGTVGIAQLHEAWRYGATLREEDEKEAHAALCALMTWCEQDF
;
A
#
# COMPACT_ATOMS: atom_id res chain seq x y z
N MET A 1 -9.47 20.59 7.77
CA MET A 1 -10.34 19.43 8.13
C MET A 1 -9.81 18.23 7.37
N ALA A 2 -9.62 17.09 8.03
CA ALA A 2 -9.24 15.85 7.34
C ALA A 2 -10.51 15.24 6.73
N VAL A 3 -10.40 14.65 5.53
CA VAL A 3 -11.52 13.93 4.91
C VAL A 3 -11.71 12.61 5.65
N GLU A 4 -12.91 12.37 6.17
CA GLU A 4 -13.28 11.16 6.89
C GLU A 4 -14.20 10.32 6.01
N VAL A 5 -13.85 9.04 5.84
CA VAL A 5 -14.58 8.13 4.96
C VAL A 5 -14.91 6.82 5.67
N GLY A 6 -16.08 6.26 5.37
CA GLY A 6 -16.51 4.97 5.89
C GLY A 6 -16.11 3.78 5.01
N LEU A 7 -16.48 2.58 5.46
CA LEU A 7 -16.15 1.29 4.81
C LEU A 7 -16.46 1.24 3.31
N LYS A 8 -17.66 1.67 2.90
CA LYS A 8 -18.09 1.62 1.49
C LYS A 8 -17.20 2.48 0.58
N ALA A 9 -16.78 3.65 1.07
CA ALA A 9 -15.92 4.55 0.34
C ALA A 9 -14.49 4.02 0.25
N LEU A 10 -13.95 3.43 1.33
CA LEU A 10 -12.65 2.75 1.29
C LEU A 10 -12.63 1.60 0.30
N ARG A 11 -13.67 0.75 0.31
CA ARG A 11 -13.80 -0.36 -0.65
C ARG A 11 -13.89 0.13 -2.10
N ALA A 12 -14.75 1.11 -2.38
CA ALA A 12 -14.87 1.67 -3.72
C ALA A 12 -13.56 2.32 -4.20
N SER A 13 -12.83 2.99 -3.30
CA SER A 13 -11.52 3.57 -3.60
C SER A 13 -10.48 2.48 -3.89
N ARG A 14 -10.41 1.44 -3.05
CA ARG A 14 -9.55 0.27 -3.24
C ARG A 14 -9.77 -0.34 -4.63
N ASP A 15 -11.02 -0.66 -4.99
CA ASP A 15 -11.34 -1.32 -6.25
C ASP A 15 -10.96 -0.44 -7.46
N ARG A 16 -11.26 0.87 -7.39
CA ARG A 16 -10.88 1.83 -8.44
C ARG A 16 -9.37 1.94 -8.61
N LEU A 17 -8.63 2.03 -7.50
CA LEU A 17 -7.18 2.17 -7.51
C LEU A 17 -6.49 0.89 -7.99
N GLN A 18 -6.99 -0.27 -7.60
CA GLN A 18 -6.48 -1.56 -8.04
C GLN A 18 -6.67 -1.76 -9.56
N GLU A 19 -7.86 -1.44 -10.08
CA GLU A 19 -8.14 -1.47 -11.51
C GLU A 19 -7.23 -0.51 -12.29
N ALA A 20 -7.04 0.71 -11.77
CA ALA A 20 -6.13 1.68 -12.37
C ALA A 20 -4.67 1.20 -12.34
N ALA A 21 -4.23 0.56 -11.25
CA ALA A 21 -2.89 0.00 -11.12
C ALA A 21 -2.62 -1.07 -12.20
N ARG A 22 -3.59 -1.96 -12.45
CA ARG A 22 -3.49 -3.01 -13.50
C ARG A 22 -3.37 -2.42 -14.91
N ARG A 23 -4.11 -1.35 -15.19
CA ARG A 23 -4.04 -0.64 -16.48
C ARG A 23 -2.67 -0.01 -16.70
N GLU A 24 -2.13 0.65 -15.68
CA GLU A 24 -0.81 1.27 -15.76
C GLU A 24 0.32 0.24 -15.81
N GLU A 25 0.15 -0.92 -15.16
CA GLU A 25 1.08 -2.05 -15.31
C GLU A 25 1.12 -2.55 -16.76
N THR A 26 -0.05 -2.72 -17.39
CA THR A 26 -0.17 -3.16 -18.79
C THR A 26 0.47 -2.16 -19.77
N ARG A 27 0.47 -0.86 -19.43
CA ARG A 27 1.12 0.21 -20.19
C ARG A 27 2.63 0.32 -19.95
N GLY A 28 3.19 -0.48 -19.05
CA GLY A 28 4.61 -0.44 -18.68
C GLY A 28 4.97 0.66 -17.67
N HIS A 29 3.99 1.38 -17.12
CA HIS A 29 4.20 2.45 -16.14
C HIS A 29 4.27 1.87 -14.71
N ARG A 30 5.32 1.09 -14.42
CA ARG A 30 5.44 0.33 -13.18
C ARG A 30 5.43 1.19 -11.91
N SER A 31 6.09 2.33 -11.89
CA SER A 31 6.11 3.24 -10.73
C SER A 31 4.72 3.80 -10.42
N VAL A 32 3.96 4.19 -11.46
CA VAL A 32 2.58 4.66 -11.34
C VAL A 32 1.67 3.53 -10.87
N SER A 33 1.83 2.33 -11.43
CA SER A 33 1.10 1.14 -10.98
C SER A 33 1.36 0.84 -9.51
N CYS A 34 2.62 0.87 -9.06
CA CYS A 34 2.98 0.64 -7.66
C CYS A 34 2.41 1.71 -6.73
N LEU A 35 2.40 2.98 -7.14
CA LEU A 35 1.78 4.08 -6.38
C LEU A 35 0.27 3.85 -6.19
N LEU A 36 -0.43 3.52 -7.27
CA LEU A 36 -1.87 3.25 -7.22
C LEU A 36 -2.16 2.02 -6.35
N LEU A 37 -1.37 0.96 -6.52
CA LEU A 37 -1.50 -0.25 -5.73
C LEU A 37 -1.21 0.00 -4.25
N PHE A 38 -0.22 0.84 -3.90
CA PHE A 38 0.06 1.24 -2.53
C PHE A 38 -1.16 1.87 -1.88
N TYR A 39 -1.79 2.84 -2.53
CA TYR A 39 -2.99 3.49 -1.98
C TYR A 39 -4.21 2.55 -1.97
N ALA A 40 -4.30 1.62 -2.92
CA ALA A 40 -5.32 0.57 -2.89
C ALA A 40 -5.16 -0.31 -1.64
N VAL A 41 -3.94 -0.78 -1.38
CA VAL A 41 -3.59 -1.61 -0.21
C VAL A 41 -3.85 -0.85 1.09
N GLU A 42 -3.46 0.42 1.17
CA GLU A 42 -3.76 1.26 2.33
C GLU A 42 -5.27 1.34 2.60
N CYS A 43 -6.07 1.57 1.55
CA CYS A 43 -7.52 1.61 1.65
C CYS A 43 -8.08 0.26 2.15
N ALA A 44 -7.55 -0.86 1.65
CA ALA A 44 -7.93 -2.20 2.07
C ALA A 44 -7.58 -2.48 3.54
N LEU A 45 -6.36 -2.14 3.98
CA LEU A 45 -5.95 -2.30 5.39
C LEU A 45 -6.80 -1.43 6.32
N LYS A 46 -7.10 -0.19 5.94
CA LYS A 46 -7.98 0.69 6.71
C LYS A 46 -9.41 0.13 6.76
N GLU A 47 -9.91 -0.44 5.67
CA GLU A 47 -11.19 -1.15 5.65
C GLU A 47 -11.19 -2.31 6.66
N CYS A 48 -10.17 -3.17 6.63
CA CYS A 48 -10.00 -4.27 7.59
C CYS A 48 -9.94 -3.75 9.03
N ALA A 49 -9.20 -2.68 9.29
CA ALA A 49 -9.06 -2.09 10.62
C ALA A 49 -10.39 -1.52 11.14
N LEU A 50 -11.16 -0.81 10.30
CA LEU A 50 -12.49 -0.33 10.65
C LEU A 50 -13.43 -1.50 10.98
N ARG A 51 -13.46 -2.55 10.14
CA ARG A 51 -14.30 -3.75 10.36
C ARG A 51 -13.96 -4.44 11.67
N ARG A 52 -12.68 -4.76 11.91
CA ARG A 52 -12.23 -5.47 13.11
C ARG A 52 -12.47 -4.70 14.40
N ARG A 53 -12.42 -3.36 14.35
CA ARG A 53 -12.59 -2.49 15.53
C ARG A 53 -14.03 -1.98 15.71
N GLY A 54 -14.95 -2.30 14.81
CA GLY A 54 -16.31 -1.76 14.84
C GLY A 54 -16.38 -0.24 14.71
N LYS A 55 -15.41 0.37 14.01
CA LYS A 55 -15.33 1.82 13.80
C LYS A 55 -16.12 2.23 12.55
N ARG A 56 -16.67 3.44 12.57
CA ARG A 56 -17.55 3.97 11.50
C ARG A 56 -16.75 4.55 10.33
N ASP A 57 -15.68 5.27 10.63
CA ASP A 57 -14.91 6.03 9.65
C ASP A 57 -13.42 6.15 10.02
N THR A 58 -12.64 6.60 9.04
CA THR A 58 -11.19 6.81 9.18
C THR A 58 -10.80 7.90 10.18
N GLY A 59 -11.72 8.77 10.62
CA GLY A 59 -11.45 9.75 11.68
C GLY A 59 -11.17 9.07 13.02
N GLN A 60 -11.64 7.84 13.18
CA GLN A 60 -11.39 7.01 14.36
C GLN A 60 -10.13 6.14 14.24
N LEU A 61 -9.40 6.18 13.12
CA LEU A 61 -8.12 5.46 12.94
C LEU A 61 -6.94 6.42 13.09
N ASP A 62 -5.76 5.85 13.38
CA ASP A 62 -4.52 6.62 13.32
C ASP A 62 -4.30 7.10 11.89
N ARG A 63 -3.96 8.38 11.75
CA ARG A 63 -3.69 9.02 10.46
C ARG A 63 -2.30 8.64 9.96
N THR A 64 -2.17 7.37 9.57
CA THR A 64 -0.95 6.80 9.04
C THR A 64 -1.14 6.31 7.60
N HIS A 65 -0.08 6.45 6.82
CA HIS A 65 0.10 5.82 5.51
C HIS A 65 1.12 4.67 5.58
N ASP A 66 1.64 4.38 6.77
CA ASP A 66 2.61 3.32 6.97
C ASP A 66 1.92 1.95 6.95
N LEU A 67 2.08 1.26 5.82
CA LEU A 67 1.58 -0.09 5.64
C LEU A 67 2.14 -1.08 6.67
N ARG A 68 3.35 -0.88 7.22
CA ARG A 68 3.86 -1.75 8.30
C ARG A 68 3.10 -1.56 9.59
N SER A 69 2.82 -0.32 9.95
CA SER A 69 2.06 -0.01 11.15
C SER A 69 0.66 -0.62 11.08
N LEU A 70 -0.02 -0.46 9.94
CA LEU A 70 -1.33 -1.07 9.68
C LEU A 70 -1.27 -2.61 9.67
N ALA A 71 -0.27 -3.19 8.99
CA ALA A 71 -0.07 -4.64 8.94
C ALA A 71 0.19 -5.26 10.32
N LYS A 72 1.01 -4.57 11.15
CA LYS A 72 1.29 -4.97 12.53
C LYS A 72 0.05 -4.92 13.40
N GLU A 73 -0.74 -3.84 13.28
CA GLU A 73 -2.03 -3.69 13.97
C GLU A 73 -3.00 -4.82 13.60
N LEU A 74 -3.02 -5.21 12.33
CA LEU A 74 -3.89 -6.26 11.81
C LEU A 74 -3.32 -7.67 11.99
N MET A 75 -2.18 -7.84 12.66
CA MET A 75 -1.55 -9.15 12.88
C MET A 75 -1.46 -9.97 11.58
N VAL A 76 -1.06 -9.35 10.46
CA VAL A 76 -0.96 -10.06 9.18
C VAL A 76 0.01 -11.24 9.30
N PRO A 77 -0.21 -12.33 8.53
CA PRO A 77 0.65 -13.51 8.55
C PRO A 77 2.14 -13.19 8.50
N GLY A 78 2.94 -13.93 9.27
CA GLY A 78 4.36 -13.64 9.46
C GLY A 78 5.15 -13.52 8.14
N HIS A 79 4.82 -14.32 7.13
CA HIS A 79 5.47 -14.25 5.82
C HIS A 79 5.23 -12.90 5.10
N LEU A 80 4.04 -12.29 5.24
CA LEU A 80 3.75 -10.96 4.69
C LEU A 80 4.46 -9.87 5.49
N SER A 81 4.48 -9.99 6.82
CA SER A 81 5.24 -9.09 7.69
C SER A 81 6.73 -9.06 7.35
N VAL A 82 7.31 -10.23 7.04
CA VAL A 82 8.71 -10.35 6.59
C VAL A 82 8.92 -9.65 5.24
N ARG A 83 8.01 -9.86 4.27
CA ARG A 83 8.08 -9.16 2.97
C ARG A 83 8.05 -7.64 3.12
N LEU A 84 7.14 -7.11 3.94
CA LEU A 84 7.08 -5.65 4.20
C LEU A 84 8.34 -5.12 4.88
N ARG A 85 8.99 -5.93 5.74
CA ARG A 85 10.28 -5.57 6.36
C ARG A 85 11.41 -5.52 5.33
N ASN A 86 11.42 -6.43 4.37
CA ASN A 86 12.43 -6.47 3.30
C ASN A 86 12.37 -5.22 2.39
N LEU A 87 11.21 -4.57 2.27
CA LEU A 87 11.06 -3.25 1.64
C LEU A 87 11.60 -2.08 2.50
N GLY A 88 12.48 -2.35 3.47
CA GLY A 88 13.00 -1.34 4.39
C GLY A 88 14.09 -0.46 3.82
N SER A 89 14.64 -0.82 2.67
CA SER A 89 15.76 -0.12 2.05
C SER A 89 15.71 -0.34 0.54
N CYS A 90 14.65 0.14 -0.12
CA CYS A 90 14.54 0.10 -1.58
C CYS A 90 15.48 1.15 -2.17
N ARG A 91 16.32 0.78 -3.14
CA ARG A 91 17.33 1.67 -3.72
C ARG A 91 16.69 2.54 -4.78
N LEU A 92 17.00 3.83 -4.77
CA LEU A 92 16.65 4.73 -5.86
C LEU A 92 17.43 4.35 -7.13
N ARG A 93 16.79 4.47 -8.29
CA ARG A 93 17.42 4.26 -9.60
C ARG A 93 18.46 5.32 -9.89
N HIS A 94 18.14 6.57 -9.55
CA HIS A 94 18.98 7.74 -9.74
C HIS A 94 19.40 8.29 -8.39
N GLY A 95 20.71 8.45 -8.17
CA GLY A 95 21.29 8.95 -6.93
C GLY A 95 21.71 7.87 -5.93
N SER A 96 22.32 8.31 -4.82
CA SER A 96 22.77 7.48 -3.71
C SER A 96 21.78 7.62 -2.54
N GLY A 97 20.67 6.89 -2.60
CA GLY A 97 19.66 6.92 -1.54
C GLY A 97 18.85 5.64 -1.50
N THR A 98 18.38 5.29 -0.31
CA THR A 98 17.39 4.24 -0.11
C THR A 98 16.15 4.83 0.55
N VAL A 99 14.99 4.27 0.24
CA VAL A 99 13.70 4.66 0.78
C VAL A 99 13.09 3.47 1.51
N GLY A 100 12.52 3.73 2.68
CA GLY A 100 11.75 2.73 3.40
C GLY A 100 10.32 2.64 2.87
N ILE A 101 9.62 1.55 3.20
CA ILE A 101 8.23 1.32 2.80
C ILE A 101 7.28 2.50 3.07
N ALA A 102 7.44 3.19 4.20
CA ALA A 102 6.58 4.32 4.58
C ALA A 102 6.75 5.53 3.64
N GLN A 103 7.89 5.60 2.94
CA GLN A 103 8.24 6.69 2.03
C GLN A 103 8.10 6.29 0.55
N LEU A 104 7.81 5.02 0.25
CA LEU A 104 7.66 4.53 -1.13
C LEU A 104 6.61 5.32 -1.90
N HIS A 105 5.48 5.62 -1.26
CA HIS A 105 4.41 6.37 -1.90
C HIS A 105 4.82 7.83 -2.21
N GLU A 106 5.68 8.44 -1.40
CA GLU A 106 6.22 9.78 -1.65
C GLU A 106 7.23 9.72 -2.79
N ALA A 107 8.12 8.73 -2.77
CA ALA A 107 9.09 8.50 -3.83
C ALA A 107 8.40 8.42 -5.20
N TRP A 108 7.41 7.54 -5.35
CA TRP A 108 6.69 7.42 -6.62
C TRP A 108 5.86 8.67 -6.95
N ARG A 109 5.22 9.29 -5.96
CA ARG A 109 4.42 10.52 -6.16
C ARG A 109 5.27 11.69 -6.63
N TYR A 110 6.52 11.78 -6.18
CA TYR A 110 7.48 12.81 -6.60
C TYR A 110 8.30 12.41 -7.83
N GLY A 111 7.96 11.30 -8.50
CA GLY A 111 8.60 10.86 -9.73
C GLY A 111 9.94 10.15 -9.54
N ALA A 112 10.31 9.81 -8.30
CA ALA A 112 11.46 8.95 -8.05
C ALA A 112 11.14 7.53 -8.52
N THR A 113 12.11 6.91 -9.17
CA THR A 113 12.05 5.50 -9.61
C THR A 113 13.00 4.68 -8.76
N LEU A 114 12.61 3.44 -8.46
CA LEU A 114 13.46 2.50 -7.74
C LEU A 114 14.30 1.70 -8.74
N ARG A 115 15.33 1.00 -8.24
CA ARG A 115 15.96 -0.06 -9.03
C ARG A 115 14.92 -1.12 -9.38
N GLU A 116 15.07 -1.70 -10.57
CA GLU A 116 14.08 -2.63 -11.12
C GLU A 116 13.78 -3.82 -10.21
N GLU A 117 14.81 -4.38 -9.56
CA GLU A 117 14.66 -5.46 -8.57
C GLU A 117 13.80 -5.03 -7.37
N ASP A 118 14.07 -3.84 -6.83
CA ASP A 118 13.38 -3.32 -5.65
C ASP A 118 11.94 -2.93 -6.00
N GLU A 119 11.71 -2.44 -7.22
CA GLU A 119 10.36 -2.11 -7.72
C GLU A 119 9.53 -3.37 -7.98
N LYS A 120 10.16 -4.43 -8.51
CA LYS A 120 9.53 -5.77 -8.66
C LYS A 120 9.15 -6.36 -7.30
N GLU A 121 10.05 -6.29 -6.32
CA GLU A 121 9.78 -6.80 -4.97
C GLU A 121 8.70 -5.97 -4.27
N ALA A 122 8.74 -4.64 -4.40
CA ALA A 122 7.69 -3.75 -3.87
C ALA A 122 6.32 -4.09 -4.47
N HIS A 123 6.24 -4.24 -5.80
CA HIS A 123 5.02 -4.65 -6.48
C HIS A 123 4.51 -6.01 -5.97
N ALA A 124 5.38 -7.02 -5.90
CA ALA A 124 5.02 -8.35 -5.45
C ALA A 124 4.53 -8.38 -3.99
N ALA A 125 5.15 -7.59 -3.11
CA ALA A 125 4.74 -7.45 -1.72
C ALA A 125 3.39 -6.74 -1.58
N LEU A 126 3.15 -5.69 -2.37
CA LEU A 126 1.86 -5.00 -2.40
C LEU A 126 0.74 -5.89 -2.93
N CYS A 127 0.98 -6.66 -3.99
CA CYS A 127 0.02 -7.65 -4.50
C CYS A 127 -0.32 -8.70 -3.44
N ALA A 128 0.68 -9.27 -2.78
CA ALA A 128 0.47 -10.27 -1.73
C ALA A 128 -0.34 -9.70 -0.56
N LEU A 129 -0.10 -8.45 -0.16
CA LEU A 129 -0.85 -7.79 0.90
C LEU A 129 -2.30 -7.48 0.48
N MET A 130 -2.51 -7.08 -0.78
CA MET A 130 -3.86 -6.90 -1.34
C MET A 130 -4.64 -8.21 -1.32
N THR A 131 -4.05 -9.30 -1.84
CA THR A 131 -4.69 -10.62 -1.85
C THR A 131 -5.06 -11.08 -0.45
N TRP A 132 -4.21 -10.83 0.55
CA TRP A 132 -4.55 -11.10 1.93
C TRP A 132 -5.76 -10.29 2.41
N CYS A 133 -5.81 -8.97 2.12
CA CYS A 133 -6.96 -8.14 2.49
C CYS A 133 -8.27 -8.60 1.84
N GLU A 134 -8.19 -9.15 0.62
CA GLU A 134 -9.34 -9.70 -0.12
C GLU A 134 -9.80 -11.07 0.42
N GLN A 135 -8.90 -11.87 1.00
CA GLN A 135 -9.20 -13.22 1.49
C GLN A 135 -9.63 -13.29 2.96
N ASP A 136 -9.16 -12.34 3.78
CA ASP A 136 -9.42 -12.35 5.22
C ASP A 136 -10.88 -12.01 5.57
N PHE A 137 -11.74 -11.67 4.58
CA PHE A 137 -13.10 -11.16 4.78
C PHE A 137 -14.07 -11.30 3.59
#